data_AF-A0A2G4FPU8-F1
#
_entry.id   AF-A0A2G4FPU8-F1
#
_cell.length_a   1.000
_cell.length_b   1.000
_cell.length_c   1.000
_cell.angle_alpha   90.00
_cell.angle_beta   90.00
_cell.angle_gamma   90.00
#
_symmetry.space_group_name_H-M   'P 1'
#
loop_
_entity.id
_entity.type
_entity.pdbx_description
1 polymer ?
#
loop_
_entity_poly.entity_id
_entity_poly.type
_entity_poly.pdbx_seq_one_letter_code
_entity_poly.pdbx_strand_id
1 'polypeptide(L)' 'NVDPLLKMIAKVLAPDGLCLMTDQDRIPAQLLRETLDKSGFVYTIQVLKAGLPGGIRHKGTLYTIRKG' A
#
# COMPACT_ATOMS: atom_id res chain seq x y z
N ASN A 1 -9.84 10.18 -0.43
CA ASN A 1 -10.37 9.47 -1.61
C ASN A 1 -9.24 8.63 -2.19
N VAL A 2 -9.35 7.29 -2.15
CA VAL A 2 -8.30 6.35 -2.60
C VAL A 2 -8.69 5.58 -3.86
N ASP A 3 -9.92 5.71 -4.34
CA ASP A 3 -10.44 4.93 -5.47
C ASP A 3 -9.62 5.07 -6.77
N PRO A 4 -9.12 6.27 -7.16
CA PRO A 4 -8.32 6.39 -8.37
C PRO A 4 -7.02 5.56 -8.32
N LEU A 5 -6.44 5.41 -7.13
CA LEU A 5 -5.23 4.62 -6.92
C LEU A 5 -5.51 3.12 -7.14
N LEU A 6 -6.59 2.59 -6.59
CA LEU A 6 -6.94 1.18 -6.78
C LEU A 6 -7.31 0.90 -8.25
N LYS A 7 -8.01 1.82 -8.91
CA LYS A 7 -8.29 1.71 -10.35
C LYS A 7 -7.01 1.70 -11.18
N MET A 8 -6.02 2.52 -10.81
CA MET A 8 -4.71 2.51 -11.45
C MET A 8 -4.02 1.15 -11.24
N ILE A 9 -3.97 0.64 -10.01
CA ILE A 9 -3.38 -0.68 -9.70
C ILE A 9 -4.07 -1.77 -10.53
N ALA A 10 -5.40 -1.80 -10.57
CA ALA A 10 -6.15 -2.79 -11.35
C ALA A 10 -5.83 -2.75 -12.84
N LYS A 11 -5.63 -1.53 -13.38
CA LYS A 11 -5.34 -1.31 -14.80
C LYS A 11 -3.93 -1.74 -15.20
N VAL A 12 -2.94 -1.56 -14.32
CA VAL A 12 -1.52 -1.76 -14.68
C VAL A 12 -0.92 -3.05 -14.14
N LEU A 13 -1.52 -3.65 -13.11
CA LEU A 13 -1.00 -4.87 -12.49
C LEU A 13 -1.24 -6.07 -13.42
N ALA A 14 -0.15 -6.69 -13.88
CA ALA A 14 -0.20 -7.94 -14.63
C ALA A 14 -0.87 -9.07 -13.80
N PRO A 15 -1.37 -10.16 -14.41
CA PRO A 15 -1.95 -11.29 -13.69
C PRO A 15 -1.10 -11.79 -12.52
N ASP A 16 0.20 -12.05 -12.77
CA ASP A 16 1.17 -12.47 -11.74
C ASP A 16 2.00 -11.30 -11.19
N GLY A 17 1.52 -10.08 -11.42
CA GLY A 17 2.21 -8.86 -11.05
C GLY A 17 2.24 -8.64 -9.54
N LEU A 18 3.27 -7.92 -9.08
CA LEU A 18 3.41 -7.49 -7.70
C LEU A 18 3.41 -5.97 -7.63
N CYS A 19 2.48 -5.41 -6.86
CA CYS A 19 2.49 -4.00 -6.52
C CYS A 19 3.08 -3.81 -5.12
N LEU A 20 4.16 -3.04 -5.03
CA LEU A 20 4.77 -2.60 -3.77
C LEU A 20 4.50 -1.11 -3.59
N MET A 21 3.89 -0.76 -2.46
CA MET A 21 3.55 0.62 -2.15
C MET A 21 3.91 0.93 -0.70
N THR A 22 4.44 2.13 -0.46
CA THR A 22 4.71 2.60 0.91
C THR A 22 3.84 3.80 1.24
N ASP A 23 3.35 3.85 2.47
CA ASP A 23 2.76 5.05 3.05
C ASP A 23 3.44 5.43 4.37
N GLN A 24 3.33 6.69 4.74
CA GLN A 24 3.60 7.10 6.11
C GLN A 24 2.40 6.74 6.97
N ASP A 25 2.64 6.33 8.22
CA ASP A 25 1.58 5.96 9.17
C ASP A 25 0.78 7.21 9.56
N ARG A 26 -0.22 7.55 8.75
CA ARG A 26 -1.10 8.73 8.83
C ARG A 26 -2.55 8.28 8.61
N ILE A 27 -3.52 9.12 8.97
CA ILE A 27 -4.97 8.85 8.85
C ILE A 27 -5.40 8.23 7.48
N PRO A 28 -4.88 8.67 6.31
CA PRO A 28 -5.25 8.07 5.02
C PRO A 28 -4.94 6.58 4.86
N ALA A 29 -4.04 6.01 5.67
CA ALA A 29 -3.68 4.59 5.65
C ALA A 29 -4.87 3.67 5.98
N GLN A 30 -5.77 4.13 6.85
CA GLN A 30 -6.95 3.35 7.23
C GLN A 30 -7.94 3.22 6.06
N LEU A 31 -8.25 4.33 5.39
CA LEU A 31 -9.17 4.34 4.25
C LEU A 31 -8.66 3.46 3.10
N LEU A 32 -7.34 3.45 2.86
CA LEU A 32 -6.72 2.57 1.88
C LEU A 32 -6.97 1.08 2.21
N ARG A 33 -6.74 0.67 3.46
CA ARG A 33 -6.95 -0.72 3.92
C ARG A 33 -8.41 -1.13 3.78
N GLU A 34 -9.34 -0.30 4.26
CA GLU A 34 -10.78 -0.57 4.14
C GLU A 34 -11.25 -0.70 2.69
N THR A 35 -10.61 0.03 1.77
CA THR A 35 -10.93 -0.04 0.35
C THR A 35 -10.29 -1.27 -0.30
N LEU A 36 -9.05 -1.63 0.09
CA LEU A 36 -8.39 -2.85 -0.34
C LEU A 36 -9.17 -4.10 0.07
N ASP A 37 -9.67 -4.15 1.31
CA ASP A 37 -10.52 -5.23 1.82
C ASP A 37 -11.78 -5.46 0.97
N LYS A 38 -12.24 -4.43 0.26
CA LYS A 38 -13.43 -4.47 -0.62
C LYS A 38 -13.11 -4.66 -2.10
N SER A 39 -11.83 -4.65 -2.48
CA SER A 39 -11.38 -4.50 -3.88
C SER A 39 -11.11 -5.81 -4.63
N GLY A 40 -11.17 -6.95 -3.94
CA GLY A 40 -10.80 -8.25 -4.51
C GLY A 40 -9.29 -8.46 -4.67
N PHE A 41 -8.45 -7.50 -4.26
CA PHE A 41 -7.00 -7.70 -4.17
C PHE A 41 -6.64 -8.51 -2.92
N VAL A 42 -5.61 -9.34 -3.05
CA VAL A 42 -4.94 -9.97 -1.91
C VAL A 42 -3.75 -9.11 -1.53
N TYR A 43 -3.63 -8.76 -0.25
CA TYR A 43 -2.52 -7.93 0.21
C TYR A 43 -2.01 -8.31 1.60
N THR A 44 -0.76 -7.97 1.84
CA THR A 44 -0.13 -8.03 3.17
C THR A 44 0.46 -6.68 3.53
N ILE A 45 0.55 -6.41 4.84
CA ILE A 45 1.16 -5.19 5.37
C ILE A 45 2.39 -5.50 6.21
N GLN A 46 3.41 -4.67 6.08
CA GLN A 46 4.59 -4.71 6.94
C GLN A 46 4.88 -3.31 7.47
N VAL A 47 4.98 -3.16 8.79
CA VAL A 47 5.40 -1.89 9.39
C VAL A 47 6.90 -1.70 9.19
N LEU A 48 7.28 -0.56 8.63
CA LEU A 48 8.66 -0.18 8.37
C LEU A 48 9.01 1.13 9.07
N LYS A 49 10.31 1.39 9.19
CA LYS A 49 10.85 2.69 9.59
C LYS A 49 11.85 3.16 8.53
N ALA A 50 11.55 4.28 7.88
CA ALA A 50 12.39 4.86 6.85
C ALA A 50 13.01 6.18 7.33
N GLY A 51 14.28 6.39 7.00
CA GLY A 51 15.02 7.61 7.34
C GLY A 51 16.45 7.51 6.82
N LEU A 52 17.10 8.65 6.60
CA LEU A 52 18.52 8.68 6.22
C LEU A 52 19.40 8.13 7.36
N PRO A 53 20.58 7.57 7.06
CA PRO A 53 21.57 7.25 8.08
C PRO A 53 21.86 8.47 8.97
N GLY A 54 21.81 8.28 10.30
CA GLY A 54 21.99 9.36 11.28
C GLY A 54 20.81 10.33 11.43
N GLY A 55 19.75 10.20 10.63
CA GLY A 55 18.56 11.06 10.68
C GLY A 55 17.39 10.48 11.50
N ILE A 56 16.30 11.25 11.58
CA ILE A 56 15.04 10.81 12.20
C ILE A 56 14.42 9.73 11.32
N ARG A 57 14.00 8.62 11.94
CA ARG A 57 13.25 7.55 11.27
C ARG A 57 11.75 7.76 11.45
N HIS A 58 11.01 7.71 10.35
CA HIS A 58 9.56 7.81 10.33
C HIS A 58 8.92 6.43 10.17
N LYS A 59 7.87 6.17 10.94
CA LYS A 59 7.08 4.93 10.83
C LYS A 59 6.21 5.00 9.56
N GLY A 60 6.16 3.89 8.83
CA GLY A 60 5.33 3.73 7.65
C GLY A 60 4.88 2.28 7.46
N THR A 61 4.11 2.04 6.41
CA THR A 61 3.64 0.70 6.03
C THR A 61 4.11 0.39 4.63
N LEU A 62 4.60 -0.83 4.41
CA LEU A 62 4.74 -1.43 3.09
C LEU A 62 3.53 -2.32 2.83
N TYR A 63 2.83 -2.05 1.74
CA TYR A 63 1.77 -2.89 1.19
C TYR A 63 2.36 -3.73 0.06
N THR A 64 2.07 -5.03 0.11
CA THR A 64 2.37 -5.96 -0.97
C THR A 64 1.04 -6.44 -1.52
N ILE A 65 0.70 -6.06 -2.74
CA ILE A 65 -0.64 -6.23 -3.33
C ILE A 65 -0.54 -7.09 -4.59
N ARG A 66 -1.44 -8.06 -4.71
CA ARG A 66 -1.62 -8.98 -5.85
C ARG A 66 -3.08 -9.05 -6.25
N LYS A 67 -3.35 -9.50 -7.48
CA LYS A 67 -4.71 -9.92 -7.87
C LYS A 67 -5.14 -11.12 -7.04
N GLY A 68 -6.40 -11.15 -6.62
CA GLY A 68 -7.04 -12.30 -5.98
C GLY A 68 -7.57 -13.31 -6.97
#